data_AF-A0A5W8USU9-F1
#
_entry.id   AF-A0A5W8USU9-F1
#
_cell.length_a   1.000
_cell.length_b   1.000
_cell.length_c   1.000
_cell.angle_alpha   90.00
_cell.angle_beta   90.00
_cell.angle_gamma   90.00
#
_symmetry.space_group_name_H-M   'P 1'
#
loop_
_entity.id
_entity.type
_entity.pdbx_description
1 polymer ?
#
loop_
_entity_poly.entity_id
_entity_poly.type
_entity_poly.pdbx_seq_one_letter_code
_entity_poly.pdbx_strand_id
1 'polypeptide(L)' 'IGYPTPNLAARKLLSPEVANDKSLYPDAQTISKGEWQNDVGDASAIYEEYYQKLKAGR' A
#
# COMPACT_ATOMS: atom_id res chain seq x y z
N ILE A 1 -1.52 5.81 -13.47
CA ILE A 1 -1.88 4.37 -13.45
C ILE A 1 -0.60 3.64 -13.10
N GLY A 2 -0.57 2.86 -12.01
CA GLY A 2 0.66 2.28 -11.47
C GLY A 2 0.46 1.40 -10.23
N TYR A 3 -0.75 1.38 -9.64
CA TYR A 3 -1.03 0.47 -8.53
C TYR A 3 -0.92 -1.01 -8.97
N PRO A 4 -0.27 -1.86 -8.17
CA PRO A 4 -0.16 -3.28 -8.47
C PRO A 4 -1.54 -3.94 -8.46
N THR A 5 -1.83 -4.74 -9.49
CA THR A 5 -3.12 -5.42 -9.59
C THR A 5 -3.13 -6.68 -8.72
N PRO A 6 -4.20 -6.93 -7.94
CA PRO A 6 -4.38 -8.19 -7.23
C PRO A 6 -4.89 -9.30 -8.17
N ASN A 7 -5.31 -8.98 -9.40
CA ASN A 7 -5.79 -9.97 -10.36
C ASN A 7 -4.61 -10.69 -11.05
N LEU A 8 -4.45 -11.99 -10.73
CA LEU A 8 -3.35 -12.81 -11.26
C LEU A 8 -3.37 -12.99 -12.78
N ALA A 9 -4.55 -12.98 -13.41
CA ALA A 9 -4.65 -13.08 -14.86
C ALA A 9 -4.22 -11.77 -15.53
N ALA A 10 -4.67 -10.63 -15.01
CA ALA A 10 -4.26 -9.32 -15.50
C ALA A 10 -2.75 -9.09 -15.33
N ARG A 11 -2.16 -9.55 -14.21
CA ARG A 11 -0.72 -9.43 -13.95
C ARG A 11 0.15 -10.08 -15.04
N LYS A 12 -0.31 -11.19 -15.63
CA LYS A 12 0.40 -11.88 -16.71
C LYS A 12 0.42 -11.11 -18.04
N LEU A 13 -0.47 -10.15 -18.20
CA LEU A 13 -0.62 -9.36 -19.42
C LEU A 13 0.12 -8.01 -19.36
N LEU A 14 0.77 -7.71 -18.23
CA LEU A 14 1.54 -6.48 -18.06
C LEU A 14 2.85 -6.52 -18.85
N SER A 15 3.35 -5.35 -19.25
CA SER A 15 4.69 -5.25 -19.83
C SER A 15 5.76 -5.70 -18.83
N PRO A 16 6.89 -6.26 -19.30
CA PRO A 16 7.97 -6.69 -18.41
C PRO A 16 8.52 -5.55 -17.53
N GLU A 17 8.52 -4.32 -18.05
CA GLU A 17 8.95 -3.12 -17.33
C GLU A 17 8.11 -2.88 -16.07
N VAL A 18 6.79 -3.08 -16.15
CA VAL A 18 5.86 -2.89 -15.02
C VAL A 18 5.82 -4.13 -14.13
N ALA A 19 5.78 -5.33 -14.71
CA ALA A 19 5.62 -6.58 -13.96
C ALA A 19 6.84 -6.93 -13.08
N ASN A 20 8.03 -6.47 -13.48
CA ASN A 20 9.29 -6.72 -12.77
C ASN A 20 9.79 -5.51 -11.96
N ASP A 21 9.08 -4.38 -11.96
CA ASP A 21 9.41 -3.23 -11.12
C ASP A 21 9.14 -3.58 -9.65
N LYS A 22 10.21 -3.66 -8.85
CA LYS A 22 10.14 -3.99 -7.42
C LYS A 22 9.50 -2.91 -6.56
N SER A 23 9.38 -1.67 -7.06
CA SER A 23 8.61 -0.63 -6.37
C SER A 23 7.09 -0.87 -6.46
N LEU A 24 6.65 -1.65 -7.45
CA LEU A 24 5.25 -2.03 -7.66
C LEU A 24 4.97 -3.45 -7.17
N TYR A 25 5.85 -4.41 -7.50
CA TYR A 25 5.78 -5.81 -7.11
C TYR A 25 7.04 -6.21 -6.32
N PRO A 26 7.17 -5.75 -5.06
CA PRO A 26 8.29 -6.13 -4.20
C PRO A 26 8.35 -7.64 -3.96
N ASP A 27 9.54 -8.14 -3.63
CA ASP A 27 9.73 -9.54 -3.29
C ASP A 27 9.19 -9.90 -1.89
N ALA A 28 9.03 -11.20 -1.63
CA ALA A 28 8.46 -11.70 -0.39
C ALA A 28 9.27 -11.30 0.85
N GLN A 29 10.60 -11.16 0.73
CA GLN A 29 11.46 -10.73 1.83
C GLN A 29 11.24 -9.25 2.19
N THR A 30 10.97 -8.42 1.18
CA THR A 30 10.61 -7.02 1.40
C THR A 30 9.23 -6.91 2.02
N ILE A 31 8.25 -7.67 1.52
CA ILE A 31 6.89 -7.70 2.08
C ILE A 31 6.88 -8.18 3.54
N SER A 32 7.67 -9.20 3.90
CA SER A 32 7.70 -9.74 5.26
C SER A 32 8.30 -8.80 6.31
N LYS A 33 9.03 -7.76 5.87
CA LYS A 33 9.54 -6.69 6.73
C LYS A 33 8.57 -5.50 6.82
N GLY A 34 7.52 -5.49 6.02
CA GLY A 34 6.45 -4.51 6.08
C GLY A 34 5.29 -4.96 6.96
N GLU A 35 4.26 -4.13 7.02
CA GLU A 35 3.03 -4.39 7.76
C GLU A 35 1.83 -4.03 6.89
N TRP A 36 0.83 -4.92 6.85
CA TRP A 36 -0.47 -4.58 6.30
C TRP A 36 -1.25 -3.76 7.31
N GLN A 37 -1.74 -2.60 6.90
CA GLN A 37 -2.61 -1.79 7.73
C GLN A 37 -3.95 -2.50 7.87
N ASN A 38 -4.24 -2.98 9.07
CA ASN A 38 -5.47 -3.69 9.41
C ASN A 38 -6.45 -2.77 10.15
N ASP A 39 -7.65 -3.27 10.43
CA ASP A 39 -8.63 -2.58 11.26
C ASP A 39 -8.08 -2.33 12.68
N VAL A 40 -8.37 -1.14 13.21
CA VAL A 40 -7.99 -0.70 14.57
C VAL A 40 -9.21 -0.39 15.44
N GLY A 41 -10.44 -0.58 14.92
CA GLY A 41 -11.69 -0.32 15.64
C GLY A 41 -11.80 1.13 16.12
N ASP A 42 -12.27 1.32 17.35
CA ASP A 42 -12.54 2.63 17.94
C ASP A 42 -11.29 3.53 18.03
N ALA A 43 -10.08 2.96 18.00
CA ALA A 43 -8.84 3.72 17.97
C ALA A 43 -8.68 4.55 16.67
N SER A 44 -9.40 4.22 15.61
CA SER A 44 -9.40 4.97 14.34
C SER A 44 -9.69 6.46 14.53
N ALA A 45 -10.61 6.81 15.44
CA ALA A 45 -10.95 8.20 15.74
C ALA A 45 -9.74 9.00 16.27
N ILE A 46 -8.86 8.36 17.07
CA ILE A 46 -7.64 8.98 17.59
C ILE A 46 -6.67 9.27 16.44
N TYR A 47 -6.42 8.28 15.58
CA TYR A 47 -5.52 8.47 14.43
C TYR A 47 -6.01 9.57 13.49
N GLU A 48 -7.32 9.61 13.22
CA GLU A 48 -7.92 10.63 12.37
C GLU A 48 -7.86 12.03 12.98
N GLU A 49 -8.22 12.18 14.26
CA GLU A 49 -8.21 13.49 14.95
C GLU A 49 -6.81 14.12 14.91
N TYR A 50 -5.78 13.35 15.28
CA TYR A 50 -4.41 13.85 15.31
C TYR A 50 -3.87 14.14 13.91
N TYR A 51 -4.30 13.38 12.89
CA TYR A 51 -3.93 13.67 11.51
C TYR A 51 -4.57 14.99 11.00
N GLN A 52 -5.83 15.28 11.34
CA GLN A 52 -6.45 16.56 10.98
C GLN A 52 -5.76 17.74 11.68
N LYS A 53 -5.41 17.60 12.96
CA LYS A 53 -4.61 18.62 13.68
C LYS A 53 -3.26 18.85 13.01
N LEU A 54 -2.57 17.78 12.59
CA LEU A 54 -1.30 17.87 11.86
C LEU A 54 -1.46 18.65 10.55
N LYS A 55 -2.54 18.42 9.79
CA LYS A 55 -2.83 19.14 8.55
C LYS A 55 -3.17 20.61 8.78
N ALA A 56 -3.88 20.93 9.86
CA ALA A 56 -4.32 22.29 10.20
C ALA A 56 -3.22 23.16 10.80
N GLY A 57 -2.14 22.56 11.32
CA GLY A 57 -0.97 23.27 11.87
C GLY A 57 0.01 23.82 10.82
N ARG A 58 -0.42 23.93 9.56
CA ARG A 58 0.34 24.50 8.44
C ARG A 58 -0.39 25.69 7.85
#